data_AF-A0A069DTF2-F1
#
_entry.id   AF-A0A069DTF2-F1
#
_cell.length_a   1.000
_cell.length_b   1.000
_cell.length_c   1.000
_cell.angle_alpha   90.00
_cell.angle_beta   90.00
_cell.angle_gamma   90.00
#
_symmetry.space_group_name_H-M   'P 1'
#
loop_
_entity.id
_entity.type
_entity.pdbx_description
1 polymer ?
#
loop_
_entity_poly.entity_id
_entity_poly.type
_entity_poly.pdbx_seq_one_letter_code
_entity_poly.pdbx_strand_id
1 'polypeptide(L)'
;MLPFDDNGHGTHIAGTIAAANSTEGIIGVAPRSIIYPVKAFDHQGSAYVSDIILGIDWCVRNRVDIINMSFGMRTKSKALLDVVNKASREGIVIVASSGNDGKRRFIDYPARYSQTISVGATDENRRIAEFSNRGPYVDVYAPGKNIYSCWTHGKYHEMSGTSMATSHVSGAIALLLSERPGLSPEEIKALIKKSATPLRLGKSTRSNDQVGELHALRLLQEGTKS
;
A
#
# COMPACT_ATOMS: atom_id res chain seq x y z
N MET A 1 -8.45 -0.68 -24.48
CA MET A 1 -8.09 0.67 -23.99
C MET A 1 -7.91 0.55 -22.48
N LEU A 2 -6.86 1.11 -21.89
CA LEU A 2 -6.71 1.15 -20.44
C LEU A 2 -7.82 2.02 -19.82
N PRO A 3 -8.31 1.72 -18.61
CA PRO A 3 -9.33 2.56 -17.99
C PRO A 3 -8.76 3.94 -17.70
N PHE A 4 -9.59 4.96 -17.94
CA PHE A 4 -9.23 6.36 -17.72
C PHE A 4 -9.45 6.76 -16.27
N ASP A 5 -8.47 7.45 -15.69
CA ASP A 5 -8.55 8.03 -14.34
C ASP A 5 -9.08 9.48 -14.43
N ASP A 6 -10.33 9.65 -13.99
CA ASP A 6 -11.07 10.90 -13.94
C ASP A 6 -11.05 11.55 -12.54
N ASN A 7 -10.37 10.93 -11.57
CA ASN A 7 -10.20 11.46 -10.22
C ASN A 7 -8.76 11.95 -9.97
N GLY A 8 -7.77 11.18 -10.44
CA GLY A 8 -6.34 11.43 -10.32
C GLY A 8 -5.64 10.67 -9.20
N HIS A 9 -6.39 10.19 -8.19
CA HIS A 9 -5.83 9.41 -7.10
C HIS A 9 -5.11 8.15 -7.59
N GLY A 10 -5.71 7.40 -8.52
CA GLY A 10 -5.09 6.19 -9.09
C GLY A 10 -3.77 6.48 -9.83
N THR A 11 -3.73 7.58 -10.58
CA THR A 11 -2.53 8.05 -11.28
C THR A 11 -1.43 8.45 -10.29
N HIS A 12 -1.78 9.10 -9.18
CA HIS A 12 -0.84 9.47 -8.12
C HIS A 12 -0.21 8.23 -7.47
N ILE A 13 -1.03 7.23 -7.14
CA ILE A 13 -0.57 5.94 -6.61
C ILE A 13 0.34 5.22 -7.60
N ALA A 14 -0.05 5.13 -8.87
CA ALA A 14 0.75 4.49 -9.91
C ALA A 14 2.12 5.18 -10.08
N GLY A 15 2.17 6.51 -10.02
CA GLY A 15 3.41 7.28 -10.09
C GLY A 15 4.37 6.97 -8.94
N THR A 16 3.87 6.88 -7.70
CA THR A 16 4.72 6.54 -6.55
C THR A 16 5.28 5.11 -6.67
N ILE A 17 4.49 4.18 -7.22
CA ILE A 17 4.95 2.79 -7.43
C ILE A 17 5.98 2.73 -8.56
N ALA A 18 5.69 3.28 -9.74
CA ALA A 18 6.42 2.95 -10.96
C ALA A 18 6.56 4.11 -11.96
N ALA A 19 6.57 5.38 -11.52
CA ALA A 19 6.95 6.46 -12.41
C ALA A 19 8.32 6.15 -13.05
N ALA A 20 8.38 6.32 -14.38
CA ALA A 20 9.53 5.94 -15.18
C ALA A 20 10.78 6.72 -14.75
N ASN A 21 11.94 6.07 -14.86
CA ASN A 21 13.22 6.74 -14.64
C ASN A 21 13.57 7.58 -15.88
N SER A 22 13.02 8.79 -15.96
CA SER A 22 13.28 9.78 -17.02
C SER A 22 14.11 10.96 -16.50
N THR A 23 14.68 11.73 -17.43
CA THR A 23 15.46 12.95 -17.12
C THR A 23 14.59 14.07 -16.55
N GLU A 24 13.27 13.98 -16.71
CA GLU A 24 12.27 14.91 -16.20
C GLU A 24 11.23 14.15 -15.37
N GLY A 25 10.63 14.83 -14.39
CA GLY A 25 9.57 14.26 -13.55
C GLY A 25 10.07 13.65 -12.25
N ILE A 26 9.41 12.56 -11.83
CA ILE A 26 9.72 11.80 -10.61
C ILE A 26 10.10 10.37 -10.96
N ILE A 27 10.77 9.69 -10.03
CA ILE A 27 11.05 8.26 -10.11
C ILE A 27 10.18 7.51 -9.10
N GLY A 28 9.51 6.45 -9.56
CA GLY A 28 8.76 5.55 -8.68
C GLY A 28 9.70 4.67 -7.86
N VAL A 29 9.16 4.01 -6.82
CA VAL A 29 9.95 3.07 -6.02
C VAL A 29 10.44 1.88 -6.84
N ALA A 30 9.62 1.37 -7.76
CA ALA A 30 9.93 0.28 -8.67
C ALA A 30 9.59 0.68 -10.13
N PRO A 31 10.42 1.51 -10.80
CA PRO A 31 10.13 2.10 -12.11
C PRO A 31 9.94 1.12 -13.26
N ARG A 32 10.37 -0.14 -13.09
CA ARG A 32 10.26 -1.20 -14.10
C ARG A 32 9.08 -2.16 -13.85
N SER A 33 8.27 -1.89 -12.83
CA SER A 33 7.06 -2.67 -12.57
C SER A 33 6.03 -2.47 -13.67
N ILE A 34 5.32 -3.54 -14.03
CA ILE A 34 4.18 -3.46 -14.93
C ILE A 34 2.96 -3.03 -14.11
N ILE A 35 2.38 -1.88 -14.44
CA ILE A 35 1.17 -1.38 -13.79
C ILE A 35 -0.07 -1.86 -14.54
N TYR A 36 -0.98 -2.52 -13.82
CA TYR A 36 -2.33 -2.85 -14.29
C TYR A 36 -3.36 -1.90 -13.66
N PRO A 37 -3.93 -0.96 -14.42
CA PRO A 37 -4.99 -0.10 -13.91
C PRO A 37 -6.31 -0.89 -13.82
N VAL A 38 -6.80 -1.09 -12.58
CA VAL A 38 -8.07 -1.79 -12.31
C VAL A 38 -9.03 -0.80 -11.66
N LYS A 39 -9.91 -0.21 -12.48
CA LYS A 39 -10.85 0.82 -12.02
C LYS A 39 -12.06 0.19 -11.32
N ALA A 40 -12.18 0.42 -10.02
CA ALA A 40 -13.34 0.04 -9.21
C ALA A 40 -14.07 1.25 -8.59
N PHE A 41 -13.50 2.45 -8.71
CA PHE A 41 -14.01 3.69 -8.15
C PHE A 41 -14.46 4.64 -9.26
N ASP A 42 -15.51 5.41 -8.97
CA ASP A 42 -16.01 6.47 -9.84
C ASP A 42 -15.17 7.77 -9.73
N HIS A 43 -15.55 8.79 -10.51
CA HIS A 43 -14.87 10.09 -10.53
C HIS A 43 -14.85 10.82 -9.17
N GLN A 44 -15.76 10.48 -8.25
CA GLN A 44 -15.81 11.05 -6.90
C GLN A 44 -14.98 10.26 -5.89
N GLY A 45 -14.35 9.15 -6.31
CA GLY A 45 -13.64 8.25 -5.42
C GLY A 45 -14.56 7.37 -4.58
N SER A 46 -15.80 7.14 -5.03
CA SER A 46 -16.75 6.21 -4.42
C SER A 46 -16.80 4.89 -5.18
N ALA A 47 -17.10 3.79 -4.48
CA ALA A 47 -17.22 2.46 -5.08
C ALA A 47 -18.22 1.61 -4.32
N TYR A 48 -18.89 0.71 -5.04
CA TYR A 48 -19.61 -0.39 -4.41
C TYR A 48 -18.64 -1.51 -4.06
N VAL A 49 -18.95 -2.23 -2.97
CA VAL A 49 -18.16 -3.41 -2.55
C VAL A 49 -18.14 -4.47 -3.66
N SER A 50 -19.21 -4.57 -4.46
CA SER A 50 -19.28 -5.47 -5.62
C SER A 50 -18.22 -5.15 -6.67
N ASP A 51 -17.98 -3.87 -6.96
CA ASP A 51 -17.01 -3.45 -7.99
C ASP A 51 -15.58 -3.73 -7.52
N ILE A 52 -15.32 -3.51 -6.23
CA ILE A 52 -14.05 -3.88 -5.59
C ILE A 52 -13.83 -5.39 -5.68
N ILE A 53 -14.86 -6.21 -5.38
CA ILE A 53 -14.76 -7.67 -5.48
C ILE A 53 -14.45 -8.11 -6.92
N LEU A 54 -15.12 -7.52 -7.92
CA LEU A 54 -14.86 -7.80 -9.33
C LEU A 54 -13.43 -7.41 -9.73
N GLY A 55 -12.92 -6.28 -9.24
CA GLY A 55 -11.54 -5.84 -9.44
C GLY A 55 -10.53 -6.84 -8.86
N ILE A 56 -10.75 -7.32 -7.64
CA ILE A 56 -9.87 -8.32 -7.01
C ILE A 56 -9.94 -9.64 -7.78
N ASP A 57 -11.13 -10.10 -8.18
CA ASP A 57 -11.24 -11.33 -8.97
C ASP A 57 -10.56 -11.20 -10.33
N TRP A 58 -10.61 -10.03 -10.96
CA TRP A 58 -9.83 -9.75 -12.17
C TRP A 58 -8.32 -9.89 -11.90
N CYS A 59 -7.82 -9.32 -10.81
CA CYS A 59 -6.41 -9.47 -10.40
C CYS A 59 -6.02 -10.95 -10.21
N VAL A 60 -6.88 -11.74 -9.57
CA VAL A 60 -6.67 -13.19 -9.39
C VAL A 60 -6.61 -13.91 -10.73
N ARG A 61 -7.58 -13.68 -11.62
CA ARG A 61 -7.62 -14.32 -12.94
C ARG A 61 -6.43 -13.96 -13.81
N ASN A 62 -5.87 -12.76 -13.66
CA ASN A 62 -4.70 -12.29 -14.40
C ASN A 62 -3.37 -12.59 -13.69
N ARG A 63 -3.40 -13.24 -12.52
CA ARG A 63 -2.21 -13.65 -11.75
C ARG A 63 -1.23 -12.50 -11.51
N VAL A 64 -1.75 -11.33 -11.10
CA VAL A 64 -0.90 -10.21 -10.70
C VAL A 64 -0.14 -10.55 -9.41
N ASP A 65 1.05 -9.99 -9.23
CA ASP A 65 1.85 -10.28 -8.04
C ASP A 65 1.38 -9.49 -6.80
N ILE A 66 0.96 -8.24 -7.00
CA ILE A 66 0.62 -7.29 -5.93
C ILE A 66 -0.69 -6.60 -6.24
N ILE A 67 -1.58 -6.50 -5.23
CA ILE A 67 -2.76 -5.63 -5.26
C ILE A 67 -2.58 -4.51 -4.24
N ASN A 68 -2.53 -3.28 -4.74
CA ASN A 68 -2.49 -2.07 -3.93
C ASN A 68 -3.92 -1.56 -3.66
N MET A 69 -4.41 -1.71 -2.42
CA MET A 69 -5.73 -1.29 -1.96
C MET A 69 -5.64 0.01 -1.15
N SER A 70 -5.36 1.12 -1.83
CA SER A 70 -5.27 2.47 -1.23
C SER A 70 -6.64 3.10 -0.92
N PHE A 71 -7.56 2.31 -0.38
CA PHE A 71 -8.90 2.70 0.06
C PHE A 71 -9.24 2.05 1.41
N GLY A 72 -10.32 2.50 2.04
CA GLY A 72 -10.79 1.95 3.31
C GLY A 72 -12.31 2.03 3.46
N MET A 73 -12.87 1.05 4.17
CA MET A 73 -14.26 1.05 4.64
C MET A 73 -14.32 0.71 6.12
N ARG A 74 -15.26 1.34 6.83
CA ARG A 74 -15.41 1.17 8.29
C ARG A 74 -16.03 -0.18 8.66
N THR A 75 -16.82 -0.77 7.76
CA THR A 75 -17.59 -1.97 8.02
C THR A 75 -16.94 -3.19 7.40
N LYS A 76 -16.86 -4.29 8.17
CA LYS A 76 -16.40 -5.58 7.65
C LYS A 76 -17.39 -6.12 6.62
N SER A 77 -16.88 -6.50 5.45
CA SER A 77 -17.65 -7.29 4.48
C SER A 77 -17.14 -8.74 4.47
N LYS A 78 -18.06 -9.72 4.58
CA LYS A 78 -17.73 -11.14 4.44
C LYS A 78 -17.31 -11.46 3.00
N ALA A 79 -18.07 -10.97 2.02
CA ALA A 79 -17.77 -11.19 0.61
C ALA A 79 -16.40 -10.61 0.20
N LEU A 80 -16.04 -9.42 0.72
CA LEU A 80 -14.72 -8.85 0.49
C LEU A 80 -13.61 -9.68 1.13
N LEU A 81 -13.82 -10.16 2.37
CA LEU A 81 -12.86 -11.05 3.03
C LEU A 81 -12.67 -12.36 2.24
N ASP A 82 -13.74 -12.94 1.72
CA ASP A 82 -13.68 -14.20 0.97
C ASP A 82 -12.82 -14.07 -0.30
N VAL A 83 -12.95 -12.96 -1.04
CA VAL A 83 -12.12 -12.71 -2.23
C VAL A 83 -10.68 -12.31 -1.88
N VAL A 84 -10.46 -11.57 -0.78
CA VAL A 84 -9.11 -11.28 -0.25
C VAL A 84 -8.40 -12.58 0.15
N ASN A 85 -9.11 -13.48 0.82
CA ASN A 85 -8.59 -14.81 1.17
C ASN A 85 -8.26 -15.65 -0.07
N LYS A 86 -9.11 -15.57 -1.11
CA LYS A 86 -8.84 -16.24 -2.39
C LYS A 86 -7.54 -15.71 -3.01
N ALA A 87 -7.40 -14.39 -3.14
CA ALA A 87 -6.20 -13.78 -3.73
C ALA A 87 -4.92 -14.12 -2.96
N SER A 88 -4.95 -14.05 -1.63
CA SER A 88 -3.80 -14.42 -0.79
C SER A 88 -3.41 -15.90 -0.95
N ARG A 89 -4.37 -16.83 -1.05
CA ARG A 89 -4.07 -18.26 -1.31
C ARG A 89 -3.48 -18.53 -2.69
N GLU A 90 -3.77 -17.68 -3.67
CA GLU A 90 -3.17 -17.73 -5.02
C GLU A 90 -1.76 -17.09 -5.04
N GLY A 91 -1.22 -16.70 -3.88
CA GLY A 91 0.11 -16.10 -3.75
C GLY A 91 0.16 -14.60 -3.99
N ILE A 92 -0.99 -13.93 -4.18
CA ILE A 92 -1.03 -12.50 -4.48
C ILE A 92 -0.87 -11.70 -3.19
N VAL A 93 0.08 -10.75 -3.21
CA VAL A 93 0.37 -9.89 -2.06
C VAL A 93 -0.62 -8.73 -2.02
N ILE A 94 -1.30 -8.57 -0.89
CA ILE A 94 -2.32 -7.52 -0.74
C ILE A 94 -1.81 -6.47 0.23
N VAL A 95 -1.69 -5.23 -0.24
CA VAL A 95 -1.21 -4.08 0.56
C VAL A 95 -2.37 -3.11 0.69
N ALA A 96 -2.72 -2.72 1.91
CA ALA A 96 -3.92 -1.91 2.16
C ALA A 96 -3.67 -0.76 3.13
N SER A 97 -4.32 0.38 2.86
CA SER A 97 -4.18 1.60 3.67
C SER A 97 -4.95 1.49 4.99
N SER A 98 -4.34 1.90 6.11
CA SER A 98 -4.98 1.83 7.43
C SER A 98 -6.13 2.82 7.65
N GLY A 99 -6.21 3.86 6.83
CA GLY A 99 -7.24 4.91 6.87
C GLY A 99 -6.76 6.23 7.49
N ASN A 100 -7.53 7.29 7.26
CA ASN A 100 -7.11 8.68 7.50
C ASN A 100 -7.91 9.42 8.60
N ASP A 101 -8.55 8.69 9.52
CA ASP A 101 -9.39 9.26 10.59
C ASP A 101 -8.60 9.62 11.88
N GLY A 102 -7.28 9.42 11.92
CA GLY A 102 -6.44 9.66 13.11
C GLY A 102 -6.73 8.74 14.31
N LYS A 103 -7.43 7.61 14.10
CA LYS A 103 -7.84 6.68 15.16
C LYS A 103 -6.65 5.92 15.73
N ARG A 104 -6.66 5.61 17.03
CA ARG A 104 -5.55 4.95 17.75
C ARG A 104 -5.71 3.45 18.03
N ARG A 105 -6.89 2.89 17.80
CA ARG A 105 -7.23 1.49 18.12
C ARG A 105 -8.02 0.80 17.01
N PHE A 106 -8.23 1.50 15.91
CA PHE A 106 -9.09 1.07 14.82
C PHE A 106 -8.45 1.49 13.51
N ILE A 107 -8.42 0.56 12.57
CA ILE A 107 -8.02 0.77 11.18
C ILE A 107 -9.15 0.26 10.29
N ASP A 108 -9.18 0.73 9.06
CA ASP A 108 -10.23 0.39 8.10
C ASP A 108 -10.05 -1.01 7.51
N TYR A 109 -11.11 -1.54 6.91
CA TYR A 109 -11.04 -2.71 6.03
C TYR A 109 -10.76 -2.25 4.60
N PRO A 110 -9.95 -2.97 3.80
CA PRO A 110 -9.47 -4.34 4.03
C PRO A 110 -8.19 -4.45 4.88
N ALA A 111 -7.52 -3.34 5.24
CA ALA A 111 -6.25 -3.37 5.98
C ALA A 111 -6.31 -4.13 7.31
N ARG A 112 -7.49 -4.21 7.94
CA ARG A 112 -7.69 -5.00 9.16
C ARG A 112 -7.72 -6.52 8.96
N TYR A 113 -7.81 -7.02 7.73
CA TYR A 113 -7.76 -8.45 7.46
C TYR A 113 -6.34 -8.99 7.61
N SER A 114 -6.18 -10.16 8.21
CA SER A 114 -4.87 -10.76 8.51
C SER A 114 -4.02 -11.03 7.26
N GLN A 115 -4.68 -11.30 6.13
CA GLN A 115 -4.12 -11.58 4.81
C GLN A 115 -3.52 -10.33 4.14
N THR A 116 -3.81 -9.14 4.66
CA THR A 116 -3.32 -7.88 4.08
C THR A 116 -2.12 -7.38 4.87
N ILE A 117 -1.23 -6.67 4.19
CA ILE A 117 -0.19 -5.85 4.81
C ILE A 117 -0.81 -4.48 5.07
N SER A 118 -1.10 -4.19 6.34
CA SER A 118 -1.69 -2.90 6.73
C SER A 118 -0.62 -1.81 6.80
N VAL A 119 -0.83 -0.72 6.05
CA VAL A 119 0.14 0.37 5.95
C VAL A 119 -0.40 1.66 6.57
N GLY A 120 0.32 2.18 7.57
CA GLY A 120 0.11 3.52 8.13
C GLY A 120 1.02 4.57 7.50
N ALA A 121 0.74 5.85 7.75
CA ALA A 121 1.47 6.97 7.17
C ALA A 121 2.38 7.68 8.18
N THR A 122 3.56 8.09 7.73
CA THR A 122 4.49 8.98 8.44
C THR A 122 4.69 10.31 7.72
N ASP A 123 5.18 11.29 8.49
CA ASP A 123 5.68 12.57 7.99
C ASP A 123 7.19 12.53 7.68
N GLU A 124 7.71 13.61 7.08
CA GLU A 124 9.13 13.82 6.77
C GLU A 124 10.07 13.67 7.99
N ASN A 125 9.54 13.84 9.21
CA ASN A 125 10.27 13.70 10.47
C ASN A 125 10.21 12.26 11.03
N ARG A 126 9.68 11.31 10.25
CA ARG A 126 9.49 9.90 10.62
C ARG A 126 8.61 9.74 11.86
N ARG A 127 7.61 10.62 12.01
CA ARG A 127 6.56 10.53 13.02
C ARG A 127 5.28 10.06 12.36
N ILE A 128 4.45 9.32 13.10
CA ILE A 128 3.13 8.90 12.61
C ILE A 128 2.32 10.16 12.27
N ALA A 129 1.88 10.27 11.02
CA ALA A 129 1.09 11.39 10.55
C ALA A 129 -0.21 11.51 11.38
N GLU A 130 -0.65 12.74 11.63
CA GLU A 130 -1.80 13.00 12.52
C GLU A 130 -3.08 12.30 12.06
N PHE A 131 -3.31 12.27 10.74
CA PHE A 131 -4.44 11.61 10.11
C PHE A 131 -4.32 10.09 10.08
N SER A 132 -3.11 9.52 10.25
CA SER A 132 -2.94 8.07 10.11
C SER A 132 -3.68 7.34 11.22
N ASN A 133 -4.60 6.45 10.82
CA ASN A 133 -5.09 5.42 11.70
C ASN A 133 -3.90 4.54 12.13
N ARG A 134 -3.88 4.20 13.41
CA ARG A 134 -2.80 3.46 14.08
C ARG A 134 -3.36 2.46 15.08
N GLY A 135 -2.51 1.56 15.53
CA GLY A 135 -2.81 0.54 16.53
C GLY A 135 -2.22 -0.83 16.15
N PRO A 136 -2.59 -1.89 16.88
CA PRO A 136 -1.92 -3.20 16.79
C PRO A 136 -2.12 -3.92 15.45
N TYR A 137 -3.04 -3.44 14.62
CA TYR A 137 -3.32 -4.03 13.30
C TYR A 137 -2.45 -3.43 12.18
N VAL A 138 -1.70 -2.36 12.44
CA VAL A 138 -0.76 -1.81 11.45
C VAL A 138 0.48 -2.71 11.40
N ASP A 139 0.89 -3.13 10.21
CA ASP A 139 2.07 -3.98 10.03
C ASP A 139 3.34 -3.16 9.79
N VAL A 140 3.21 -2.02 9.10
CA VAL A 140 4.33 -1.14 8.77
C VAL A 140 3.86 0.30 8.53
N TYR A 141 4.74 1.28 8.72
CA TYR A 141 4.52 2.65 8.28
C TYR A 141 5.36 2.99 7.04
N ALA A 142 4.91 3.94 6.24
CA ALA A 142 5.69 4.49 5.13
C ALA A 142 5.35 5.99 4.92
N PRO A 143 6.17 6.73 4.16
CA PRO A 143 5.91 8.15 3.88
C PRO A 143 4.52 8.35 3.27
N GLY A 144 3.71 9.18 3.91
CA GLY A 144 2.33 9.43 3.46
C GLY A 144 1.86 10.86 3.63
N LYS A 145 2.64 11.76 4.22
CA LYS A 145 2.33 13.21 4.27
C LYS A 145 3.17 13.94 3.22
N ASN A 146 2.53 14.85 2.48
CA ASN A 146 3.13 15.70 1.44
C ASN A 146 3.89 14.90 0.37
N ILE A 147 3.25 13.87 -0.19
CA ILE A 147 3.85 13.01 -1.21
C ILE A 147 3.55 13.59 -2.60
N TYR A 148 4.61 13.99 -3.30
CA TYR A 148 4.56 14.46 -4.67
C TYR A 148 4.58 13.28 -5.66
N SER A 149 3.64 13.23 -6.59
CA SER A 149 3.57 12.16 -7.59
C SER A 149 2.89 12.61 -8.89
N CYS A 150 2.87 11.72 -9.88
CA CYS A 150 2.16 11.90 -11.15
C CYS A 150 0.68 12.25 -10.93
N TRP A 151 0.12 13.00 -11.86
CA TRP A 151 -1.28 13.39 -11.88
C TRP A 151 -1.84 13.31 -13.30
N THR A 152 -3.17 13.41 -13.42
CA THR A 152 -3.83 13.35 -14.72
C THR A 152 -3.34 14.47 -15.65
N HIS A 153 -3.46 14.22 -16.96
CA HIS A 153 -3.06 15.17 -18.00
C HIS A 153 -1.57 15.56 -17.96
N GLY A 154 -0.70 14.61 -17.59
CA GLY A 154 0.76 14.80 -17.58
C GLY A 154 1.27 15.75 -16.50
N LYS A 155 0.45 16.03 -15.48
CA LYS A 155 0.80 16.92 -14.37
C LYS A 155 1.40 16.14 -13.19
N TYR A 156 1.70 16.88 -12.13
CA TYR A 156 2.11 16.34 -10.84
C TYR A 156 1.32 17.02 -9.73
N HIS A 157 1.12 16.32 -8.61
CA HIS A 157 0.34 16.82 -7.49
C HIS A 157 0.87 16.30 -6.16
N GLU A 158 0.80 17.12 -5.12
CA GLU A 158 1.14 16.72 -3.75
C GLU A 158 -0.11 16.22 -3.02
N MET A 159 -0.04 15.05 -2.37
CA MET A 159 -1.14 14.49 -1.60
C MET A 159 -0.68 13.93 -0.26
N SER A 160 -1.60 13.91 0.70
CA SER A 160 -1.39 13.30 2.01
C SER A 160 -2.44 12.22 2.27
N GLY A 161 -1.99 11.03 2.68
CA GLY A 161 -2.85 9.92 3.05
C GLY A 161 -2.09 8.60 3.25
N THR A 162 -2.69 7.69 3.99
CA THR A 162 -2.23 6.29 4.10
C THR A 162 -2.26 5.58 2.75
N SER A 163 -3.07 6.05 1.81
CA SER A 163 -3.04 5.68 0.39
C SER A 163 -1.65 5.84 -0.23
N MET A 164 -0.94 6.95 0.02
CA MET A 164 0.40 7.23 -0.51
C MET A 164 1.49 6.45 0.23
N ALA A 165 1.28 6.14 1.51
CA ALA A 165 2.15 5.23 2.22
C ALA A 165 2.07 3.80 1.63
N THR A 166 0.85 3.37 1.29
CA THR A 166 0.58 2.04 0.70
C THR A 166 1.32 1.86 -0.63
N SER A 167 1.39 2.89 -1.48
CA SER A 167 2.12 2.80 -2.75
C SER A 167 3.63 2.62 -2.58
N HIS A 168 4.26 3.27 -1.58
CA HIS A 168 5.68 3.04 -1.27
C HIS A 168 5.96 1.59 -0.88
N VAL A 169 5.09 0.99 -0.04
CA VAL A 169 5.21 -0.41 0.37
C VAL A 169 5.01 -1.34 -0.82
N SER A 170 3.99 -1.11 -1.65
CA SER A 170 3.76 -1.89 -2.88
C SER A 170 4.96 -1.86 -3.81
N GLY A 171 5.58 -0.70 -4.02
CA GLY A 171 6.80 -0.59 -4.83
C GLY A 171 8.00 -1.33 -4.22
N ALA A 172 8.20 -1.25 -2.90
CA ALA A 172 9.28 -1.99 -2.26
C ALA A 172 9.10 -3.51 -2.32
N ILE A 173 7.85 -4.00 -2.26
CA ILE A 173 7.54 -5.42 -2.48
C ILE A 173 7.84 -5.81 -3.92
N ALA A 174 7.51 -4.96 -4.89
CA ALA A 174 7.82 -5.23 -6.29
C ALA A 174 9.33 -5.34 -6.53
N LEU A 175 10.15 -4.48 -5.91
CA LEU A 175 11.61 -4.62 -5.93
C LEU A 175 12.06 -5.95 -5.30
N LEU A 176 11.51 -6.31 -4.14
CA LEU A 176 11.84 -7.58 -3.48
C LEU A 176 11.52 -8.78 -4.36
N LEU A 177 10.34 -8.81 -4.98
CA LEU A 177 9.92 -9.89 -5.87
C LEU A 177 10.75 -9.96 -7.16
N SER A 178 11.30 -8.82 -7.62
CA SER A 178 12.20 -8.81 -8.77
C SER A 178 13.56 -9.48 -8.48
N GLU A 179 14.03 -9.42 -7.24
CA GLU A 179 15.27 -10.07 -6.79
C GLU A 179 15.03 -11.50 -6.30
N ARG A 180 13.88 -11.75 -5.65
CA ARG A 180 13.50 -13.04 -5.09
C ARG A 180 12.07 -13.40 -5.46
N PRO A 181 11.85 -13.94 -6.68
CA PRO A 181 10.52 -14.39 -7.10
C PRO A 181 10.06 -15.59 -6.28
N GLY A 182 8.74 -15.75 -6.15
CA GLY A 182 8.12 -16.92 -5.50
C GLY A 182 7.98 -16.85 -3.98
N LEU A 183 8.32 -15.73 -3.35
CA LEU A 183 7.99 -15.50 -1.94
C LEU A 183 6.46 -15.47 -1.73
N SER A 184 5.99 -16.15 -0.68
CA SER A 184 4.58 -16.10 -0.27
C SER A 184 4.20 -14.75 0.35
N PRO A 185 2.92 -14.37 0.33
CA PRO A 185 2.43 -13.17 1.02
C PRO A 185 2.82 -13.11 2.49
N GLU A 186 2.81 -14.24 3.20
CA GLU A 186 3.18 -14.36 4.60
C GLU A 186 4.68 -14.09 4.82
N GLU A 187 5.54 -14.65 3.98
CA GLU A 187 7.00 -14.41 4.03
C GLU A 187 7.32 -12.94 3.77
N ILE A 188 6.70 -12.33 2.77
CA ILE A 188 6.87 -10.92 2.43
C ILE A 188 6.44 -10.04 3.61
N LYS A 189 5.27 -10.33 4.20
CA LYS A 189 4.77 -9.62 5.38
C LYS A 189 5.74 -9.74 6.56
N ALA A 190 6.31 -10.93 6.80
CA ALA A 190 7.29 -11.14 7.85
C ALA A 190 8.60 -10.35 7.59
N LEU A 191 9.10 -10.37 6.36
CA LEU A 191 10.31 -9.63 5.95
C LEU A 191 10.14 -8.11 6.08
N ILE A 192 8.97 -7.58 5.71
CA ILE A 192 8.64 -6.15 5.90
C ILE A 192 8.71 -5.78 7.38
N LYS A 193 8.05 -6.56 8.25
CA LYS A 193 8.03 -6.28 9.69
C LYS A 193 9.41 -6.37 10.31
N LYS A 194 10.22 -7.35 9.89
CA LYS A 194 11.58 -7.58 10.37
C LYS A 194 12.56 -6.48 9.93
N SER A 195 12.41 -5.97 8.71
CA SER A 195 13.30 -4.96 8.13
C SER A 195 12.92 -3.52 8.48
N ALA A 196 11.73 -3.30 9.04
CA ALA A 196 11.24 -1.99 9.42
C ALA A 196 12.16 -1.31 10.46
N THR A 197 12.36 -0.01 10.30
CA THR A 197 13.14 0.79 11.23
C THR A 197 12.24 1.38 12.30
N PRO A 198 12.55 1.20 13.60
CA PRO A 198 11.74 1.76 14.68
C PRO A 198 11.45 3.24 14.50
N LEU A 199 10.20 3.64 14.76
CA LEU A 199 9.79 5.03 14.70
C LEU A 199 10.32 5.83 15.89
N ARG A 200 10.49 7.14 15.69
CA ARG A 200 10.72 8.08 16.80
C ARG A 200 9.40 8.31 17.53
N LEU A 201 9.11 7.41 18.45
CA LEU A 201 7.97 7.49 19.34
C LEU A 201 8.18 8.61 20.39
N GLY A 202 7.24 9.54 20.49
CA GLY A 202 7.25 10.54 21.56
C GLY A 202 6.99 9.89 22.93
N LYS A 203 7.32 10.57 24.04
CA LYS A 203 7.20 10.04 25.43
C LYS A 203 5.80 9.48 25.82
N SER A 204 4.77 9.68 24.99
CA SER A 204 3.36 9.28 25.22
C SER A 204 2.94 7.96 24.53
N THR A 205 3.73 7.38 23.63
CA THR A 205 3.35 6.16 22.90
C THR A 205 3.78 4.90 23.66
N ARG A 206 2.80 4.03 23.97
CA ARG A 206 3.00 2.79 24.74
C ARG A 206 3.75 1.76 23.90
N SER A 207 4.42 0.83 24.59
CA SER A 207 5.25 -0.26 24.04
C SER A 207 4.62 -1.14 22.94
N ASN A 208 3.30 -1.13 22.75
CA ASN A 208 2.61 -1.89 21.72
C ASN A 208 2.60 -1.22 20.33
N ASP A 209 3.13 0.01 20.21
CA ASP A 209 3.29 0.73 18.94
C ASP A 209 4.69 0.53 18.31
N GLN A 210 5.40 -0.55 18.64
CA GLN A 210 6.76 -0.89 18.12
C GLN A 210 6.80 -1.25 16.63
N VAL A 211 5.82 -0.82 15.85
CA VAL A 211 5.80 -0.98 14.40
C VAL A 211 6.68 0.10 13.78
N GLY A 212 7.62 -0.31 12.94
CA GLY A 212 8.58 0.59 12.30
C GLY A 212 8.10 1.16 10.97
N GLU A 213 8.90 2.07 10.43
CA GLU A 213 8.80 2.54 9.06
C GLU A 213 9.56 1.61 8.10
N LEU A 214 9.01 1.38 6.92
CA LEU A 214 9.62 0.60 5.84
C LEU A 214 11.06 1.06 5.57
N HIS A 215 11.98 0.11 5.44
CA HIS A 215 13.35 0.36 4.99
C HIS A 215 13.68 -0.54 3.80
N ALA A 216 13.44 -0.06 2.58
CA ALA A 216 13.55 -0.86 1.36
C ALA A 216 14.91 -1.57 1.19
N LEU A 217 16.02 -0.90 1.45
CA LEU A 217 17.35 -1.53 1.35
C LEU A 217 17.53 -2.71 2.33
N ARG A 218 17.10 -2.56 3.59
CA ARG A 218 17.13 -3.66 4.57
C ARG A 218 16.18 -4.78 4.19
N LEU A 219 15.01 -4.45 3.62
CA LEU A 219 14.06 -5.43 3.11
C LEU A 219 14.73 -6.30 2.03
N LEU A 220 15.41 -5.67 1.06
CA LEU A 220 16.13 -6.39 0.01
C LEU A 220 17.28 -7.22 0.56
N GLN A 221 18.09 -6.67 1.49
CA GLN A 221 19.18 -7.39 2.13
C GLN A 221 18.70 -8.60 2.96
N GLU A 222 17.61 -8.47 3.70
CA GLU A 222 17.03 -9.60 4.44
C GLU A 222 16.39 -10.62 3.49
N GLY A 223 15.81 -10.15 2.38
CA GLY A 223 15.27 -11.01 1.33
C GLY A 223 16.33 -11.83 0.60
N THR A 224 17.56 -11.34 0.47
CA THR A 224 18.66 -12.05 -0.21
C THR A 224 19.51 -12.93 0.71
N LYS A 225 19.33 -12.85 2.04
CA LYS A 225 19.95 -13.79 2.99
C LYS A 225 19.28 -15.14 2.85
N SER A 226 19.82 -16.02 2.01
CA SER A 226 19.48 -17.45 1.94
C SER A 226 20.72 -18.22 1.53
#